data_AF-A0A699TR19-F1
#
_entry.id   AF-A0A699TR19-F1
#
_cell.length_a   1.000
_cell.length_b   1.000
_cell.length_c   1.000
_cell.angle_alpha   90.00
_cell.angle_beta   90.00
_cell.angle_gamma   90.00
#
_symmetry.space_group_name_H-M   'P 1'
#
loop_
_entity.id
_entity.type
_entity.pdbx_description
1 polymer ?
#
loop_
_entity_poly.entity_id
_entity_poly.type
_entity_poly.pdbx_seq_one_letter_code
_entity_poly.pdbx_strand_id
1 'polypeptide(L)'
;LQKLNETPAERAAKRRKLDEEVEELKRHLQIVPNEDDDVYTEATPLAQKVPVVDYQIIKMNNKPYYKIIRADDTHQLYVSFLTLLKNFDREELEALWSLVKERSFTTKPKNFSDDFLLVTLGTKFEKPDIHAQIWKNQITIHGLAKVKGWKLLESCGVQIITFTSTQLILLVERKYPLKRITLDQMLHAVRLKVKEESEVSLEFLRFTRQQHQ
;
A
#
# COMPACT_ATOMS: atom_id res chain seq x y z
N LEU A 1 -39.49 5.70 -2.50
CA LEU A 1 -39.86 6.50 -1.31
C LEU A 1 -38.91 7.70 -1.21
N GLN A 2 -39.46 8.88 -1.51
CA GLN A 2 -39.02 10.25 -1.19
C GLN A 2 -37.51 10.58 -1.23
N LYS A 3 -37.00 10.99 -2.41
CA LYS A 3 -35.91 11.99 -2.48
C LYS A 3 -36.55 13.37 -2.29
N LEU A 4 -36.71 13.78 -1.03
CA LEU A 4 -37.28 15.08 -0.66
C LEU A 4 -36.41 16.22 -1.21
N ASN A 5 -37.09 17.27 -1.66
CA ASN A 5 -36.52 18.51 -2.20
C ASN A 5 -35.65 19.21 -1.14
N GLU A 6 -34.37 18.88 -1.11
CA GLU A 6 -33.37 19.62 -0.33
C GLU A 6 -33.44 21.10 -0.67
N THR A 7 -33.59 21.94 0.35
CA THR A 7 -33.57 23.39 0.19
C THR A 7 -32.17 23.89 -0.18
N PRO A 8 -32.05 25.03 -0.89
CA PRO A 8 -30.74 25.63 -1.18
C PRO A 8 -29.89 25.87 0.07
N ALA A 9 -30.54 26.20 1.20
CA ALA A 9 -29.89 26.38 2.50
C ALA A 9 -29.31 25.08 3.06
N GLU A 10 -30.03 23.96 2.97
CA GLU A 10 -29.53 22.63 3.39
C GLU A 10 -28.35 22.17 2.53
N ARG A 11 -28.41 22.41 1.21
CA ARG A 11 -27.28 22.10 0.30
C ARG A 11 -26.05 22.94 0.63
N ALA A 12 -26.23 24.24 0.90
CA ALA A 12 -25.13 25.11 1.30
C ALA A 12 -24.52 24.68 2.64
N ALA A 13 -25.35 24.28 3.61
CA ALA A 13 -24.88 23.78 4.90
C ALA A 13 -24.12 22.45 4.76
N LYS A 14 -24.58 21.52 3.90
CA LYS A 14 -23.89 20.26 3.64
C LYS A 14 -22.53 20.47 2.95
N ARG A 15 -22.45 21.39 1.99
CA ARG A 15 -21.18 21.76 1.33
C ARG A 15 -20.17 22.32 2.32
N ARG A 16 -20.58 23.29 3.15
CA ARG A 16 -19.71 23.87 4.20
C ARG A 16 -19.14 22.81 5.14
N LYS A 17 -19.98 21.86 5.58
CA LYS A 17 -19.52 20.75 6.44
C LYS A 17 -18.49 19.85 5.74
N LEU A 18 -18.70 19.57 4.45
CA LEU A 18 -17.77 18.77 3.65
C LEU A 18 -16.43 19.50 3.49
N ASP A 19 -16.46 20.80 3.21
CA ASP A 19 -15.27 21.63 3.04
C ASP A 19 -14.47 21.72 4.35
N GLU A 20 -15.15 21.91 5.49
CA GLU A 20 -14.53 21.90 6.83
C GLU A 20 -13.86 20.55 7.14
N GLU A 21 -14.51 19.43 6.80
CA GLU A 21 -13.96 18.09 6.98
C GLU A 21 -12.71 17.88 6.11
N VAL A 22 -12.75 18.30 4.84
CA VAL A 22 -11.63 18.18 3.91
C VAL A 22 -10.43 18.98 4.42
N GLU A 23 -10.62 20.22 4.85
CA GLU A 23 -9.54 21.05 5.42
C GLU A 23 -8.95 20.44 6.70
N GLU A 24 -9.77 19.75 7.49
CA GLU A 24 -9.32 19.05 8.69
C GLU A 24 -8.55 17.76 8.36
N LEU A 25 -8.96 17.02 7.33
CA LEU A 25 -8.22 15.86 6.81
C LEU A 25 -6.86 16.25 6.24
N LYS A 26 -6.77 17.38 5.50
CA LYS A 26 -5.50 17.88 4.95
C LYS A 26 -4.43 18.11 6.01
N ARG A 27 -4.80 18.48 7.25
CA ARG A 27 -3.85 18.62 8.37
C ARG A 27 -3.11 17.33 8.71
N HIS A 28 -3.65 16.18 8.32
CA HIS A 28 -3.08 14.85 8.55
C HIS A 28 -2.21 14.37 7.39
N LEU A 29 -2.13 15.12 6.28
CA LEU A 29 -1.29 14.80 5.13
C LEU A 29 0.10 15.42 5.27
N GLN A 30 1.08 14.73 4.70
CA GLN A 30 2.41 15.24 4.44
C GLN A 30 2.79 14.88 3.01
N ILE A 31 2.92 15.89 2.15
CA ILE A 31 3.43 15.70 0.79
C ILE A 31 4.93 15.46 0.89
N VAL A 32 5.38 14.29 0.40
CA VAL A 32 6.79 13.93 0.39
C VAL A 32 7.15 13.51 -1.04
N PRO A 33 8.01 14.28 -1.75
CA PRO A 33 8.48 13.88 -3.06
C PRO A 33 9.23 12.54 -2.97
N ASN A 34 9.09 11.71 -4.00
CA ASN A 34 9.81 10.45 -4.06
C ASN A 34 11.26 10.74 -4.43
N GLU A 35 12.17 10.73 -3.45
CA GLU A 35 13.60 10.93 -3.69
C GLU A 35 14.41 9.63 -3.88
N ASP A 36 13.79 8.44 -3.72
CA ASP A 36 14.48 7.17 -3.98
C ASP A 36 14.14 6.63 -5.37
N ASP A 37 15.10 6.76 -6.29
CA ASP A 37 15.02 6.40 -7.71
C ASP A 37 15.98 5.26 -8.08
N ASP A 38 16.12 4.26 -7.21
CA ASP A 38 16.97 3.08 -7.46
C ASP A 38 16.29 2.05 -8.40
N VAL A 39 15.63 2.51 -9.47
CA VAL A 39 15.10 1.63 -10.53
C VAL A 39 16.10 1.61 -11.67
N TYR A 40 16.79 0.48 -11.83
CA TYR A 40 17.62 0.27 -13.02
C TYR A 40 16.70 -0.13 -14.17
N THR A 41 16.45 0.82 -15.07
CA THR A 41 15.71 0.61 -16.31
C THR A 41 16.71 0.38 -17.43
N GLU A 42 16.79 -0.86 -17.94
CA GLU A 42 17.52 -1.13 -19.19
C GLU A 42 16.72 -0.70 -20.44
N ALA A 43 15.45 -0.29 -20.28
CA ALA A 43 14.55 -0.02 -21.39
C ALA A 43 13.84 1.34 -21.28
N THR A 44 13.66 2.00 -22.43
CA THR A 44 12.88 3.22 -22.61
C THR A 44 11.40 2.95 -22.28
N PRO A 45 10.73 3.78 -21.44
CA PRO A 45 9.31 3.61 -21.17
C PRO A 45 8.52 3.92 -22.44
N LEU A 46 8.10 2.88 -23.16
CA LEU A 46 7.07 2.98 -24.18
C LEU A 46 5.76 3.37 -23.50
N ALA A 47 5.03 4.31 -24.09
CA ALA A 47 3.77 4.84 -23.55
C ALA A 47 2.66 3.78 -23.39
N GLN A 48 2.87 2.55 -23.87
CA GLN A 48 1.97 1.42 -23.74
C GLN A 48 2.39 0.53 -22.56
N LYS A 49 1.50 0.40 -21.57
CA LYS A 49 1.72 -0.50 -20.42
C LYS A 49 1.69 -1.96 -20.90
N VAL A 50 2.86 -2.56 -21.00
CA VAL A 50 3.00 -3.98 -21.39
C VAL A 50 2.69 -4.86 -20.17
N PRO A 51 1.84 -5.90 -20.29
CA PRO A 51 1.50 -6.77 -19.16
C PRO A 51 2.71 -7.46 -18.54
N VAL A 52 2.68 -7.64 -17.22
CA VAL A 52 3.65 -8.47 -16.48
C VAL A 52 3.33 -9.95 -16.74
N VAL A 53 4.31 -10.71 -17.21
CA VAL A 53 4.13 -12.14 -17.58
C VAL A 53 4.96 -13.09 -16.73
N ASP A 54 6.06 -12.62 -16.14
CA ASP A 54 6.88 -13.43 -15.23
C ASP A 54 7.69 -12.55 -14.28
N TYR A 55 8.25 -13.15 -13.23
CA TYR A 55 9.17 -12.50 -12.32
C TYR A 55 10.32 -13.43 -11.92
N GLN A 56 11.49 -12.87 -11.64
CA GLN A 56 12.65 -13.61 -11.14
C GLN A 56 13.33 -12.82 -10.03
N ILE A 57 13.93 -13.52 -9.07
CA ILE A 57 14.78 -12.91 -8.06
C ILE A 57 16.21 -13.23 -8.43
N ILE A 58 16.91 -12.23 -8.94
CA ILE A 58 18.30 -12.36 -9.39
C ILE A 58 19.24 -11.71 -8.38
N LYS A 59 20.50 -12.11 -8.38
CA LYS A 59 21.53 -11.54 -7.49
C LYS A 59 22.59 -10.83 -8.34
N MET A 60 22.73 -9.53 -8.17
CA MET A 60 23.74 -8.71 -8.84
C MET A 60 24.56 -7.98 -7.78
N ASN A 61 25.90 -8.01 -7.88
CA ASN A 61 26.80 -7.37 -6.91
C ASN A 61 26.47 -7.72 -5.45
N ASN A 62 26.18 -9.00 -5.20
CA ASN A 62 25.77 -9.54 -3.91
C ASN A 62 24.44 -9.00 -3.33
N LYS A 63 23.68 -8.21 -4.09
CA LYS A 63 22.35 -7.71 -3.72
C LYS A 63 21.24 -8.42 -4.52
N PRO A 64 20.11 -8.78 -3.88
CA PRO A 64 18.96 -9.31 -4.61
C PRO A 64 18.22 -8.20 -5.37
N TYR A 65 17.73 -8.53 -6.55
CA TYR A 65 16.88 -7.69 -7.39
C TYR A 65 15.64 -8.46 -7.81
N TYR A 66 14.50 -7.77 -7.81
CA TYR A 66 13.27 -8.27 -8.40
C TYR A 66 13.29 -7.91 -9.89
N LYS A 67 13.48 -8.92 -10.74
CA LYS A 67 13.38 -8.81 -12.18
C LYS A 67 11.93 -9.06 -12.60
N ILE A 68 11.28 -8.05 -13.17
CA ILE A 68 9.91 -8.11 -13.68
C ILE A 68 9.98 -8.23 -15.19
N ILE A 69 9.40 -9.29 -15.74
CA ILE A 69 9.44 -9.62 -17.17
C ILE A 69 8.08 -9.27 -17.76
N ARG A 70 8.10 -8.56 -18.88
CA ARG A 70 6.92 -8.09 -19.61
C ARG A 70 6.67 -8.93 -20.86
N ALA A 71 5.46 -8.85 -21.40
CA ALA A 71 5.03 -9.62 -22.56
C ALA A 71 5.79 -9.31 -23.87
N ASP A 72 6.47 -8.17 -23.95
CA ASP A 72 7.30 -7.73 -25.08
C ASP A 72 8.77 -8.13 -24.92
N ASP A 73 9.07 -9.08 -24.03
CA ASP A 73 10.40 -9.53 -23.64
C ASP A 73 11.28 -8.47 -22.96
N THR A 74 10.75 -7.27 -22.66
CA THR A 74 11.45 -6.29 -21.84
C THR A 74 11.42 -6.68 -20.36
N HIS A 75 12.37 -6.14 -19.59
CA HIS A 75 12.40 -6.36 -18.15
C HIS A 75 12.87 -5.15 -17.37
N GLN A 76 12.41 -5.06 -16.12
CA GLN A 76 12.76 -4.00 -15.18
C GLN A 76 13.34 -4.63 -13.90
N LEU A 77 14.37 -3.98 -13.33
CA LEU A 77 15.01 -4.44 -12.11
C LEU A 77 14.71 -3.49 -10.94
N TYR A 78 14.17 -4.06 -9.87
CA TYR A 78 13.89 -3.33 -8.63
C TYR A 78 14.78 -3.83 -7.50
N VAL A 79 15.51 -2.92 -6.87
CA VAL A 79 16.39 -3.23 -5.71
C VAL A 79 15.59 -3.70 -4.49
N SER A 80 14.33 -3.27 -4.35
CA SER A 80 13.51 -3.57 -3.18
C SER A 80 12.04 -3.79 -3.56
N PHE A 81 11.30 -4.47 -2.69
CA PHE A 81 9.86 -4.61 -2.86
C PHE A 81 9.13 -3.26 -2.79
N LEU A 82 9.64 -2.31 -2.00
CA LEU A 82 9.06 -0.97 -1.92
C LEU A 82 9.25 -0.17 -3.21
N THR A 83 10.42 -0.27 -3.84
CA THR A 83 10.65 0.38 -5.14
C THR A 83 9.81 -0.27 -6.23
N LEU A 84 9.59 -1.58 -6.19
CA LEU A 84 8.62 -2.25 -7.06
C LEU A 84 7.20 -1.68 -6.86
N LEU A 85 6.68 -1.65 -5.63
CA LEU A 85 5.32 -1.14 -5.36
C LEU A 85 5.10 0.33 -5.76
N LYS A 86 6.14 1.17 -5.66
CA LYS A 86 6.08 2.58 -6.10
C LYS A 86 5.86 2.72 -7.61
N ASN A 87 6.30 1.74 -8.41
CA ASN A 87 6.25 1.78 -9.87
C ASN A 87 5.10 0.97 -10.46
N PHE A 88 4.45 0.16 -9.63
CA PHE A 88 3.33 -0.67 -10.04
C PHE A 88 2.02 0.08 -9.90
N ASP A 89 1.12 -0.18 -10.83
CA ASP A 89 -0.30 0.07 -10.64
C ASP A 89 -1.02 -1.13 -9.99
N ARG A 90 -2.34 -0.99 -9.81
CA ARG A 90 -3.19 -2.04 -9.22
C ARG A 90 -3.20 -3.32 -10.05
N GLU A 91 -3.31 -3.21 -11.38
CA GLU A 91 -3.42 -4.36 -12.29
C GLU A 91 -2.11 -5.13 -12.36
N GLU A 92 -0.98 -4.42 -12.43
CA GLU A 92 0.35 -5.02 -12.41
C GLU A 92 0.63 -5.74 -11.09
N LEU A 93 0.15 -5.19 -9.96
CA LEU A 93 0.30 -5.82 -8.65
C LEU A 93 -0.55 -7.09 -8.52
N GLU A 94 -1.74 -7.11 -9.12
CA GLU A 94 -2.61 -8.29 -9.19
C GLU A 94 -2.04 -9.37 -10.12
N ALA A 95 -1.47 -8.98 -11.26
CA ALA A 95 -0.76 -9.88 -12.16
C ALA A 95 0.44 -10.53 -11.45
N LEU A 96 1.23 -9.74 -10.73
CA LEU A 96 2.35 -10.26 -9.93
C LEU A 96 1.87 -11.24 -8.85
N TRP A 97 0.77 -10.94 -8.16
CA TRP A 97 0.22 -11.87 -7.18
C TRP A 97 -0.20 -13.21 -7.81
N SER A 98 -0.84 -13.16 -8.98
CA SER A 98 -1.26 -14.36 -9.70
C SER A 98 -0.08 -15.26 -10.04
N LEU A 99 1.02 -14.67 -10.52
CA LEU A 99 2.27 -15.37 -10.84
C LEU A 99 2.94 -15.99 -9.59
N VAL A 100 3.04 -15.21 -8.50
CA VAL A 100 3.61 -15.69 -7.23
C VAL A 100 2.78 -16.85 -6.68
N LYS A 101 1.46 -16.75 -6.75
CA LYS A 101 0.53 -17.78 -6.31
C LYS A 101 0.66 -19.05 -7.14
N GLU A 102 0.66 -18.95 -8.46
CA GLU A 102 0.85 -20.09 -9.37
C GLU A 102 2.18 -20.79 -9.12
N ARG A 103 3.27 -20.01 -8.98
CA ARG A 103 4.60 -20.56 -8.71
C ARG A 103 4.66 -21.30 -7.37
N SER A 104 3.94 -20.82 -6.36
CA SER A 104 3.89 -21.47 -5.04
C SER A 104 3.18 -22.83 -5.06
N PHE A 105 2.24 -23.05 -5.99
CA PHE A 105 1.62 -24.36 -6.20
C PHE A 105 2.53 -25.34 -6.93
N THR A 106 3.34 -24.84 -7.87
CA THR A 106 4.24 -25.68 -8.68
C THR A 106 5.55 -25.99 -7.97
N THR A 107 6.08 -25.05 -7.18
CA THR A 107 7.38 -25.18 -6.51
C THR A 107 7.39 -24.47 -5.16
N LYS A 108 8.07 -25.07 -4.17
CA LYS A 108 8.30 -24.39 -2.88
C LYS A 108 9.17 -23.13 -3.08
N PRO A 109 8.96 -22.07 -2.28
CA PRO A 109 9.81 -20.89 -2.30
C PRO A 109 11.28 -21.27 -2.20
N LYS A 110 12.11 -20.78 -3.11
CA LYS A 110 13.52 -21.18 -3.22
C LYS A 110 14.43 -20.36 -2.31
N ASN A 111 14.00 -19.16 -1.94
CA ASN A 111 14.78 -18.22 -1.13
C ASN A 111 13.86 -17.38 -0.23
N PHE A 112 14.48 -16.64 0.70
CA PHE A 112 13.77 -15.74 1.61
C PHE A 112 12.91 -14.70 0.89
N SER A 113 13.35 -14.19 -0.26
CA SER A 113 12.61 -13.15 -0.99
C SER A 113 11.35 -13.71 -1.66
N ASP A 114 11.37 -14.96 -2.14
CA ASP A 114 10.18 -15.66 -2.66
C ASP A 114 9.16 -15.88 -1.54
N ASP A 115 9.61 -16.34 -0.37
CA ASP A 115 8.76 -16.54 0.80
C ASP A 115 8.16 -15.21 1.28
N PHE A 116 9.00 -14.16 1.34
CA PHE A 116 8.58 -12.81 1.67
C PHE A 116 7.51 -12.28 0.70
N LEU A 117 7.66 -12.46 -0.62
CA LEU A 117 6.66 -12.05 -1.61
C LEU A 117 5.35 -12.82 -1.43
N LEU A 118 5.43 -14.14 -1.26
CA LEU A 118 4.26 -14.99 -1.07
C LEU A 118 3.46 -14.58 0.17
N VAL A 119 4.11 -14.42 1.31
CA VAL A 119 3.45 -14.00 2.57
C VAL A 119 2.91 -12.57 2.45
N THR A 120 3.69 -11.64 1.90
CA THR A 120 3.30 -10.23 1.82
C THR A 120 2.17 -9.98 0.82
N LEU A 121 2.16 -10.64 -0.33
CA LEU A 121 1.07 -10.53 -1.30
C LEU A 121 -0.13 -11.40 -0.89
N GLY A 122 0.09 -12.57 -0.29
CA GLY A 122 -0.98 -13.42 0.22
C GLY A 122 -1.80 -12.71 1.29
N THR A 123 -1.16 -12.04 2.25
CA THR A 123 -1.87 -11.24 3.27
C THR A 123 -2.68 -10.08 2.69
N LYS A 124 -2.33 -9.59 1.50
CA LYS A 124 -3.04 -8.52 0.80
C LYS A 124 -4.26 -9.03 0.04
N PHE A 125 -4.10 -10.11 -0.73
CA PHE A 125 -5.12 -10.59 -1.66
C PHE A 125 -5.98 -11.72 -1.12
N GLU A 126 -5.52 -12.48 -0.13
CA GLU A 126 -6.29 -13.52 0.54
C GLU A 126 -7.05 -12.96 1.75
N LYS A 127 -8.02 -13.72 2.28
CA LYS A 127 -8.78 -13.26 3.46
C LYS A 127 -7.82 -13.06 4.64
N PRO A 128 -7.87 -11.93 5.36
CA PRO A 128 -6.99 -11.71 6.50
C PRO A 128 -7.20 -12.80 7.55
N ASP A 129 -6.21 -13.66 7.74
CA ASP A 129 -6.21 -14.57 8.89
C ASP A 129 -5.93 -13.74 10.14
N ILE A 130 -6.93 -13.65 11.02
CA ILE A 130 -6.84 -12.93 12.30
C ILE A 130 -5.76 -13.52 13.22
N HIS A 131 -5.38 -14.78 13.01
CA HIS A 131 -4.33 -15.45 13.76
C HIS A 131 -2.94 -15.31 13.12
N ALA A 132 -2.85 -14.70 11.93
CA ALA A 132 -1.59 -14.51 11.24
C ALA A 132 -0.60 -13.75 12.13
N GLN A 133 0.63 -14.25 12.16
CA GLN A 133 1.69 -13.72 13.02
C GLN A 133 1.97 -12.22 12.75
N ILE A 134 1.73 -11.75 11.52
CA ILE A 134 1.89 -10.34 11.14
C ILE A 134 1.09 -9.38 12.03
N TRP A 135 -0.06 -9.78 12.56
CA TRP A 135 -0.89 -8.91 13.43
C TRP A 135 -0.31 -8.77 14.83
N LYS A 136 0.52 -9.72 15.27
CA LYS A 136 1.22 -9.68 16.56
C LYS A 136 2.27 -8.57 16.59
N ASN A 137 2.74 -8.10 15.43
CA ASN A 137 3.73 -7.01 15.33
C ASN A 137 3.24 -5.66 15.87
N GLN A 138 1.94 -5.52 16.13
CA GLN A 138 1.36 -4.36 16.81
C GLN A 138 1.66 -4.35 18.33
N ILE A 139 2.27 -5.42 18.86
CA ILE A 139 2.71 -5.58 20.25
C ILE A 139 4.20 -5.96 20.25
N THR A 140 4.97 -5.38 21.15
CA THR A 140 6.38 -5.69 21.42
C THR A 140 6.56 -6.26 22.82
N ILE A 141 7.73 -6.83 23.11
CA ILE A 141 8.08 -7.33 24.46
C ILE A 141 8.04 -6.24 25.55
N HIS A 142 8.18 -4.97 25.16
CA HIS A 142 8.18 -3.82 26.07
C HIS A 142 6.83 -3.09 26.09
N GLY A 143 5.77 -3.66 25.51
CA GLY A 143 4.46 -3.03 25.38
C GLY A 143 4.05 -2.80 23.93
N LEU A 144 3.14 -1.87 23.66
CA LEU A 144 2.60 -1.66 22.30
C LEU A 144 3.65 -1.12 21.31
N ALA A 145 3.54 -1.55 20.05
CA ALA A 145 4.44 -1.10 18.99
C ALA A 145 4.15 0.38 18.63
N LYS A 146 5.20 1.20 18.65
CA LYS A 146 5.12 2.61 18.25
C LYS A 146 5.12 2.74 16.73
N VAL A 147 4.12 3.41 16.18
CA VAL A 147 4.08 3.83 14.77
C VAL A 147 5.08 4.97 14.57
N LYS A 148 5.98 4.78 13.60
CA LYS A 148 7.06 5.71 13.21
C LYS A 148 6.76 6.42 11.90
N GLY A 149 5.94 5.81 11.04
CA GLY A 149 5.59 6.39 9.76
C GLY A 149 4.35 5.74 9.17
N TRP A 150 3.69 6.49 8.30
CA TRP A 150 2.53 6.05 7.56
C TRP A 150 2.64 6.62 6.14
N LYS A 151 2.55 5.76 5.13
CA LYS A 151 2.69 6.15 3.72
C LYS A 151 1.59 5.51 2.89
N LEU A 152 1.09 6.24 1.90
CA LEU A 152 0.17 5.74 0.88
C LEU A 152 0.86 5.72 -0.49
N LEU A 153 0.73 4.59 -1.18
CA LEU A 153 1.09 4.39 -2.57
C LEU A 153 -0.21 4.30 -3.37
N GLU A 154 -0.60 5.41 -3.98
CA GLU A 154 -1.92 5.55 -4.62
C GLU A 154 -2.02 4.74 -5.92
N SER A 155 -0.93 4.67 -6.70
CA SER A 155 -0.88 3.94 -7.98
C SER A 155 -1.33 2.48 -7.85
N CYS A 156 -0.89 1.80 -6.80
CA CYS A 156 -1.26 0.43 -6.49
C CYS A 156 -2.18 0.32 -5.27
N GLY A 157 -2.77 1.41 -4.79
CA GLY A 157 -3.65 1.46 -3.61
C GLY A 157 -3.17 0.64 -2.42
N VAL A 158 -1.92 0.88 -2.00
CA VAL A 158 -1.25 0.22 -0.87
C VAL A 158 -0.91 1.25 0.21
N GLN A 159 -1.24 0.94 1.46
CA GLN A 159 -0.73 1.68 2.63
C GLN A 159 0.44 0.93 3.28
N ILE A 160 1.38 1.69 3.83
CA ILE A 160 2.54 1.18 4.58
C ILE A 160 2.53 1.82 5.96
N ILE A 161 2.40 1.00 6.99
CA ILE A 161 2.51 1.41 8.40
C ILE A 161 3.88 0.94 8.90
N THR A 162 4.74 1.88 9.26
CA THR A 162 6.08 1.61 9.77
C THR A 162 6.06 1.65 11.29
N PHE A 163 6.41 0.54 11.93
CA PHE A 163 6.69 0.46 13.35
C PHE A 163 8.20 0.56 13.60
N THR A 164 8.62 0.63 14.86
CA THR A 164 10.05 0.62 15.22
C THR A 164 10.80 -0.62 14.73
N SER A 165 10.16 -1.79 14.71
CA SER A 165 10.79 -3.07 14.38
C SER A 165 10.39 -3.65 13.02
N THR A 166 9.23 -3.27 12.48
CA THR A 166 8.62 -3.92 11.31
C THR A 166 7.78 -2.94 10.50
N GLN A 167 7.38 -3.36 9.30
CA GLN A 167 6.43 -2.62 8.47
C GLN A 167 5.24 -3.52 8.13
N LEU A 168 4.03 -2.97 8.14
CA LEU A 168 2.84 -3.60 7.59
C LEU A 168 2.53 -2.95 6.24
N ILE A 169 2.39 -3.75 5.20
CA ILE A 169 2.09 -3.31 3.84
C ILE A 169 0.73 -3.89 3.46
N LEU A 170 -0.30 -3.05 3.37
CA LEU A 170 -1.71 -3.47 3.33
C LEU A 170 -2.45 -2.81 2.16
N LEU A 171 -3.53 -3.41 1.65
CA LEU A 171 -4.38 -2.75 0.64
C LEU A 171 -5.28 -1.71 1.29
N VAL A 172 -5.55 -0.59 0.62
CA VAL A 172 -6.39 0.47 1.21
C VAL A 172 -7.88 0.11 1.27
N GLU A 173 -8.36 -0.71 0.34
CA GLU A 173 -9.77 -1.09 0.20
C GLU A 173 -10.22 -2.17 1.20
N ARG A 174 -9.30 -2.72 1.98
CA ARG A 174 -9.57 -3.85 2.88
C ARG A 174 -9.55 -3.42 4.34
N LYS A 175 -10.49 -4.00 5.11
CA LYS A 175 -10.49 -3.93 6.57
C LYS A 175 -9.52 -4.97 7.12
N TYR A 176 -8.63 -4.51 8.00
CA TYR A 176 -7.65 -5.35 8.67
C TYR A 176 -7.82 -5.24 10.18
N PRO A 177 -7.42 -6.27 10.96
CA PRO A 177 -7.49 -6.26 12.43
C PRO A 177 -6.39 -5.37 13.04
N LEU A 178 -6.38 -4.09 12.67
CA LEU A 178 -5.56 -3.06 13.30
C LEU A 178 -6.15 -2.72 14.67
N LYS A 179 -5.30 -2.66 15.69
CA LYS A 179 -5.72 -2.28 17.03
C LYS A 179 -6.11 -0.81 17.05
N ARG A 180 -7.12 -0.48 17.86
CA ARG A 180 -7.58 0.91 18.07
C ARG A 180 -6.42 1.86 18.39
N ILE A 181 -5.47 1.44 19.22
CA ILE A 181 -4.29 2.24 19.58
C ILE A 181 -3.39 2.52 18.36
N THR A 182 -3.26 1.58 17.42
CA THR A 182 -2.49 1.79 16.19
C THR A 182 -3.19 2.81 15.31
N LEU A 183 -4.51 2.70 15.14
CA LEU A 183 -5.31 3.69 14.40
C LEU A 183 -5.22 5.08 15.04
N ASP A 184 -5.25 5.15 16.38
CA ASP A 184 -5.13 6.40 17.13
C ASP A 184 -3.76 7.07 16.89
N GLN A 185 -2.67 6.30 16.94
CA GLN A 185 -1.34 6.81 16.58
C GLN A 185 -1.25 7.27 15.12
N MET A 186 -1.90 6.56 14.19
CA MET A 186 -1.94 6.93 12.77
C MET A 186 -2.68 8.26 12.55
N LEU A 187 -3.77 8.48 13.27
CA LEU A 187 -4.61 9.68 13.15
C LEU A 187 -4.09 10.87 13.95
N HIS A 188 -3.31 10.67 15.01
CA HIS A 188 -2.93 11.75 15.92
C HIS A 188 -1.41 11.95 16.10
N ALA A 189 -0.59 10.92 15.91
CA ALA A 189 0.84 10.97 16.20
C ALA A 189 1.74 10.99 14.97
N VAL A 190 1.26 10.53 13.81
CA VAL A 190 1.98 10.58 12.54
C VAL A 190 1.13 11.21 11.45
N ARG A 191 1.78 11.75 10.42
CA ARG A 191 1.11 12.24 9.22
C ARG A 191 1.18 11.20 8.12
N LEU A 192 0.11 11.08 7.35
CA LEU A 192 0.07 10.24 6.16
C LEU A 192 0.93 10.87 5.07
N LYS A 193 1.99 10.16 4.67
CA LYS A 193 2.88 10.56 3.58
C LYS A 193 2.27 10.17 2.24
N VAL A 194 2.09 11.16 1.35
CA VAL A 194 1.56 11.00 0.00
C VAL A 194 2.49 11.66 -1.02
N LYS A 195 2.43 11.21 -2.27
CA LYS A 195 3.19 11.84 -3.37
C LYS A 195 2.59 13.20 -3.74
N GLU A 196 1.27 13.27 -3.76
CA GLU A 196 0.48 14.46 -4.04
C GLU A 196 -0.82 14.40 -3.25
N GLU A 197 -1.49 15.54 -3.09
CA GLU A 197 -2.84 15.56 -2.52
C GLU A 197 -3.83 15.07 -3.56
N SER A 198 -4.69 14.11 -3.18
CA SER A 198 -5.63 13.48 -4.10
C SER A 198 -6.93 13.09 -3.39
N GLU A 199 -7.98 12.83 -4.17
CA GLU A 199 -9.23 12.30 -3.62
C GLU A 199 -9.01 10.95 -2.92
N VAL A 200 -8.13 10.10 -3.47
CA VAL A 200 -7.79 8.79 -2.91
C VAL A 200 -7.21 8.91 -1.51
N SER A 201 -6.30 9.86 -1.27
CA SER A 201 -5.71 10.07 0.05
C SER A 201 -6.73 10.59 1.07
N LEU A 202 -7.63 11.49 0.66
CA LEU A 202 -8.69 12.00 1.53
C LEU A 202 -9.74 10.92 1.87
N GLU A 203 -10.18 10.14 0.89
CA GLU A 203 -11.09 9.00 1.11
C GLU A 203 -10.46 7.94 2.03
N PHE A 204 -9.18 7.67 1.85
CA PHE A 204 -8.46 6.73 2.70
C PHE A 204 -8.36 7.20 4.16
N LEU A 205 -8.15 8.51 4.40
CA LEU A 205 -8.20 9.07 5.75
C LEU A 205 -9.61 8.96 6.36
N ARG A 206 -10.67 9.23 5.60
CA ARG A 206 -12.06 9.01 6.04
C ARG A 206 -12.32 7.57 6.42
N PHE A 207 -11.91 6.64 5.56
CA PHE A 207 -12.03 5.20 5.81
C PHE A 207 -11.31 4.79 7.10
N THR A 208 -10.09 5.30 7.33
CA THR A 208 -9.30 5.00 8.52
C THR A 208 -9.98 5.50 9.79
N ARG A 209 -10.61 6.69 9.76
CA ARG A 209 -11.41 7.21 10.88
C ARG A 209 -12.64 6.37 11.16
N GLN A 210 -13.33 5.91 10.12
CA GLN A 210 -14.47 5.01 10.27
C GLN A 210 -14.06 3.65 10.85
N GLN A 211 -12.83 3.18 10.63
CA GLN A 211 -12.32 1.97 11.31
C GLN A 211 -12.02 2.21 12.80
N HIS A 212 -11.78 3.46 13.20
CA HIS A 212 -11.47 3.81 14.59
C HIS A 212 -12.71 4.00 15.48
N GLN A 213 -13.82 4.45 14.89
CA GLN A 213 -15.12 4.66 15.56
C GLN A 213 -15.81 3.34 15.91
#